data_AF-A0A2G1WDE3-F1
#
_entry.id   AF-A0A2G1WDE3-F1
#
_cell.length_a   1.000
_cell.length_b   1.000
_cell.length_c   1.000
_cell.angle_alpha   90.00
_cell.angle_beta   90.00
_cell.angle_gamma   90.00
#
_symmetry.space_group_name_H-M   'P 1'
#
loop_
_entity.id
_entity.type
_entity.pdbx_description
1 polymer ?
#
loop_
_entity_poly.entity_id
_entity_poly.type
_entity_poly.pdbx_seq_one_letter_code
_entity_poly.pdbx_strand_id
1 'polypeptide(L)'
;MRLIHLLATAGLIVGATGSHADAQEPTEFSVMTWNLEWFFDDQPADNPSELGREKTAPSREQWDWRRDRVAAAIANVQPTVVALQEIESQNVMYFLTRAIDRNHGLKYDDYVIKGEDFYTEQDVAFLATTTTGVQSISRGIVTPSMKSRGYASVSKHLFAVVEIPVNGNVELLVIANCHLRAMAEKGELRARQARTLSLWLERLVAGVKASQPNPDQPVHVIVTGDFNTEELAGQISPDSDLAVLISRGTDDPSDDLVDLHDQIPAADRTTHLLPGRQFDRILVSRDLVIDTPGVADLSLRDVTVRNDLNFGGKQDTQDEHWNSYWDIPDDQRDISDHNPVLARFQIQ
;
A
#
# COMPACT_ATOMS: atom_id res chain seq x y z
N MET A 1 50.05 -40.72 48.76
CA MET A 1 49.67 -40.67 47.32
C MET A 1 48.30 -40.02 47.24
N ARG A 2 48.15 -39.07 46.31
CA ARG A 2 47.14 -37.99 46.34
C ARG A 2 45.72 -38.46 46.01
N LEU A 3 44.77 -38.11 46.88
CA LEU A 3 43.34 -37.99 46.55
C LEU A 3 43.13 -36.69 45.74
N ILE A 4 42.37 -36.77 44.65
CA ILE A 4 41.91 -35.60 43.89
C ILE A 4 40.38 -35.52 44.09
N HIS A 5 39.91 -34.41 44.66
CA HIS A 5 38.49 -34.10 44.81
C HIS A 5 37.91 -33.53 43.51
N LEU A 6 36.78 -34.09 43.08
CA LEU A 6 35.86 -33.46 42.14
C LEU A 6 35.13 -32.31 42.84
N LEU A 7 35.17 -31.11 42.26
CA LEU A 7 34.25 -30.01 42.57
C LEU A 7 33.30 -29.87 41.37
N ALA A 8 32.03 -30.18 41.60
CA ALA A 8 30.95 -29.92 40.67
C ALA A 8 30.48 -28.47 40.87
N THR A 9 30.67 -27.64 39.85
CA THR A 9 30.17 -26.26 39.83
C THR A 9 28.71 -26.29 39.38
N ALA A 10 27.78 -26.07 40.32
CA ALA A 10 26.38 -25.82 40.01
C ALA A 10 26.23 -24.39 39.47
N GLY A 11 26.00 -24.25 38.16
CA GLY A 11 25.61 -22.98 37.56
C GLY A 11 24.13 -22.71 37.78
N LEU A 12 23.81 -21.65 38.54
CA LEU A 12 22.46 -21.09 38.56
C LEU A 12 22.15 -20.50 37.17
N ILE A 13 21.20 -21.10 36.46
CA ILE A 13 20.53 -20.44 35.34
C ILE A 13 19.48 -19.50 35.96
N VAL A 14 19.82 -18.22 36.07
CA VAL A 14 18.83 -17.18 36.36
C VAL A 14 18.05 -16.97 35.07
N GLY A 15 16.86 -17.58 35.00
CA GLY A 15 15.88 -17.26 33.97
C GLY A 15 15.47 -15.80 34.14
N ALA A 16 15.94 -14.94 33.26
CA ALA A 16 15.38 -13.61 33.13
C ALA A 16 13.96 -13.77 32.58
N THR A 17 12.96 -13.77 33.46
CA THR A 17 11.58 -13.47 33.07
C THR A 17 11.57 -12.00 32.71
N GLY A 18 11.88 -11.71 31.45
CA GLY A 18 11.55 -10.42 30.86
C GLY A 18 10.06 -10.24 31.05
N SER A 19 9.69 -9.31 31.93
CA SER A 19 8.34 -8.79 31.96
C SER A 19 8.09 -8.22 30.57
N HIS A 20 7.34 -8.94 29.74
CA HIS A 20 6.64 -8.33 28.63
C HIS A 20 5.82 -7.23 29.29
N ALA A 21 6.27 -5.98 29.13
CA ALA A 21 5.38 -4.86 29.33
C ALA A 21 4.17 -5.19 28.45
N ASP A 22 2.98 -5.21 29.04
CA ASP A 22 1.71 -5.40 28.34
C ASP A 22 1.63 -4.31 27.26
N ALA A 23 2.19 -4.59 26.08
CA ALA A 23 1.96 -3.81 24.89
C ALA A 23 0.49 -4.08 24.59
N GLN A 24 -0.34 -3.08 24.88
CA GLN A 24 -1.76 -3.14 24.61
C GLN A 24 -1.94 -3.56 23.15
N GLU A 25 -2.67 -4.66 22.93
CA GLU A 25 -2.95 -5.12 21.57
C GLU A 25 -3.61 -4.00 20.77
N PRO A 26 -3.27 -3.85 19.48
CA PRO A 26 -3.90 -2.86 18.64
C PRO A 26 -5.41 -3.11 18.61
N THR A 27 -6.19 -2.04 18.69
CA THR A 27 -7.66 -2.09 18.57
C THR A 27 -8.14 -1.76 17.16
N GLU A 28 -7.23 -1.34 16.28
CA GLU A 28 -7.52 -0.95 14.91
C GLU A 28 -6.34 -1.33 14.00
N PHE A 29 -6.66 -1.74 12.78
CA PHE A 29 -5.75 -1.84 11.66
C PHE A 29 -6.22 -0.89 10.55
N SER A 30 -5.32 -0.19 9.87
CA SER A 30 -5.71 0.69 8.77
C SER A 30 -4.73 0.66 7.60
N VAL A 31 -5.27 0.80 6.40
CA VAL A 31 -4.52 0.86 5.14
C VAL A 31 -4.90 2.14 4.41
N MET A 32 -3.90 2.96 4.12
CA MET A 32 -4.04 4.12 3.24
C MET A 32 -3.38 3.83 1.89
N THR A 33 -3.99 4.23 0.78
CA THR A 33 -3.31 4.29 -0.52
C THR A 33 -3.25 5.71 -1.05
N TRP A 34 -2.14 6.07 -1.68
CA TRP A 34 -1.96 7.39 -2.25
C TRP A 34 -0.92 7.40 -3.37
N ASN A 35 -1.33 7.75 -4.59
CA ASN A 35 -0.39 8.15 -5.62
C ASN A 35 0.14 9.54 -5.27
N LEU A 36 1.46 9.70 -5.17
CA LEU A 36 2.08 10.96 -4.79
C LEU A 36 2.58 11.76 -5.99
N GLU A 37 2.29 11.31 -7.22
CA GLU A 37 2.54 11.98 -8.49
C GLU A 37 3.99 12.50 -8.64
N TRP A 38 4.90 11.69 -9.17
CA TRP A 38 6.32 12.06 -9.28
C TRP A 38 6.94 12.48 -7.94
N PHE A 39 6.83 11.65 -6.90
CA PHE A 39 7.46 11.91 -5.59
C PHE A 39 8.98 11.66 -5.64
N PHE A 40 9.63 12.55 -6.37
CA PHE A 40 11.03 12.54 -6.75
C PHE A 40 11.74 13.67 -6.00
N ASP A 41 12.98 13.44 -5.58
CA ASP A 41 13.76 14.47 -4.89
C ASP A 41 14.31 15.54 -5.84
N ASP A 42 15.28 16.33 -5.40
CA ASP A 42 15.88 17.41 -6.17
C ASP A 42 17.15 17.00 -6.95
N GLN A 43 17.45 15.70 -7.07
CA GLN A 43 18.67 15.18 -7.67
C GLN A 43 18.39 14.54 -9.05
N PRO A 44 18.33 15.32 -10.15
CA PRO A 44 18.00 14.76 -11.47
C PRO A 44 19.09 13.80 -11.99
N ALA A 45 20.30 13.82 -11.43
CA ALA A 45 21.35 12.88 -11.80
C ALA A 45 21.02 11.42 -11.43
N ASP A 46 20.09 11.21 -10.49
CA ASP A 46 19.66 9.88 -10.05
C ASP A 46 18.68 9.22 -11.04
N ASN A 47 18.12 10.02 -11.97
CA ASN A 47 17.16 9.61 -12.99
C ASN A 47 17.82 9.46 -14.39
N PRO A 48 18.11 8.22 -14.83
CA PRO A 48 18.55 7.92 -16.18
C PRO A 48 17.66 8.43 -17.33
N SER A 49 16.35 8.45 -17.15
CA SER A 49 15.39 8.80 -18.20
C SER A 49 15.28 10.33 -18.38
N GLU A 50 14.86 10.77 -19.57
CA GLU A 50 14.57 12.19 -19.79
C GLU A 50 13.36 12.64 -18.98
N LEU A 51 12.30 11.83 -18.94
CA LEU A 51 11.07 12.16 -18.24
C LEU A 51 11.25 12.19 -16.72
N GLY A 52 11.96 11.22 -16.12
CA GLY A 52 12.26 11.24 -14.69
C GLY A 52 13.04 12.49 -14.27
N ARG A 53 13.98 12.95 -15.10
CA ARG A 53 14.72 14.21 -14.88
C ARG A 53 13.86 15.45 -14.98
N GLU A 54 12.93 15.48 -15.94
CA GLU A 54 11.96 16.57 -16.08
C GLU A 54 11.04 16.67 -14.87
N LYS A 55 10.69 15.53 -14.28
CA LYS A 55 9.73 15.42 -13.17
C LYS A 55 10.35 15.48 -11.77
N THR A 56 11.68 15.54 -11.69
CA THR A 56 12.43 15.80 -10.47
C THR A 56 12.00 17.14 -9.84
N ALA A 57 11.96 17.23 -8.52
CA ALA A 57 11.66 18.50 -7.84
C ALA A 57 12.67 19.59 -8.26
N PRO A 58 12.23 20.84 -8.53
CA PRO A 58 13.08 21.85 -9.14
C PRO A 58 14.18 22.38 -8.20
N SER A 59 14.05 22.14 -6.90
CA SER A 59 15.04 22.51 -5.89
C SER A 59 14.85 21.73 -4.60
N ARG A 60 15.89 21.73 -3.77
CA ARG A 60 15.85 21.16 -2.43
C ARG A 60 14.70 21.68 -1.56
N GLU A 61 14.43 22.97 -1.61
CA GLU A 61 13.36 23.60 -0.84
C GLU A 61 11.99 23.05 -1.23
N GLN A 62 11.76 22.90 -2.54
CA GLN A 62 10.52 22.36 -3.07
C GLN A 62 10.35 20.86 -2.77
N TRP A 63 11.43 20.09 -2.81
CA TRP A 63 11.44 18.71 -2.32
C TRP A 63 11.14 18.63 -0.82
N ASP A 64 11.84 19.41 0.00
CA ASP A 64 11.66 19.41 1.46
C ASP A 64 10.22 19.80 1.84
N TRP A 65 9.62 20.79 1.16
CA TRP A 65 8.20 21.13 1.30
C TRP A 65 7.31 19.93 1.01
N ARG A 66 7.47 19.29 -0.15
CA ARG A 66 6.57 18.21 -0.58
C ARG A 66 6.66 17.02 0.36
N ARG A 67 7.88 16.62 0.72
CA ARG A 67 8.15 15.56 1.68
C ARG A 67 7.52 15.86 3.04
N ASP A 68 7.70 17.06 3.57
CA ASP A 68 7.21 17.40 4.90
C ASP A 68 5.68 17.53 4.92
N ARG A 69 5.04 17.93 3.81
CA ARG A 69 3.59 17.91 3.63
C ARG A 69 3.02 16.48 3.61
N VAL A 70 3.64 15.56 2.85
CA VAL A 70 3.27 14.14 2.86
C VAL A 70 3.46 13.54 4.26
N ALA A 71 4.57 13.85 4.93
CA ALA A 71 4.84 13.40 6.29
C ALA A 71 3.75 13.87 7.27
N ALA A 72 3.35 15.14 7.20
CA ALA A 72 2.30 15.70 8.02
C ALA A 72 0.92 15.07 7.74
N ALA A 73 0.60 14.81 6.46
CA ALA A 73 -0.63 14.13 6.06
C ALA A 73 -0.71 12.70 6.64
N ILE A 74 0.36 11.92 6.52
CA ILE A 74 0.46 10.59 7.13
C ILE A 74 0.35 10.68 8.66
N ALA A 75 1.05 11.63 9.28
CA ALA A 75 1.01 11.81 10.73
C ALA A 75 -0.34 12.27 11.30
N ASN A 76 -1.15 12.96 10.50
CA ASN A 76 -2.50 13.36 10.87
C ASN A 76 -3.41 12.13 11.07
N VAL A 77 -3.27 11.11 10.21
CA VAL A 77 -4.18 9.96 10.19
C VAL A 77 -3.59 8.67 10.75
N GLN A 78 -2.27 8.61 10.89
CA GLN A 78 -1.49 7.52 11.49
C GLN A 78 -1.89 6.13 11.01
N PRO A 79 -1.93 5.90 9.69
CA PRO A 79 -2.36 4.62 9.14
C PRO A 79 -1.38 3.51 9.53
N THR A 80 -1.85 2.29 9.74
CA THR A 80 -0.98 1.16 10.09
C THR A 80 -0.04 0.81 8.92
N VAL A 81 -0.60 0.80 7.70
CA VAL A 81 0.12 0.60 6.43
C VAL A 81 -0.22 1.73 5.46
N VAL A 82 0.78 2.25 4.76
CA VAL A 82 0.61 3.19 3.64
C VAL A 82 1.13 2.54 2.36
N ALA A 83 0.27 2.43 1.35
CA ALA A 83 0.61 2.01 0.00
C ALA A 83 0.81 3.27 -0.86
N LEU A 84 2.04 3.54 -1.28
CA LEU A 84 2.35 4.72 -2.09
C LEU A 84 2.68 4.35 -3.53
N GLN A 85 2.25 5.19 -4.48
CA GLN A 85 2.58 5.07 -5.89
C GLN A 85 3.37 6.29 -6.37
N GLU A 86 4.06 6.10 -7.50
CA GLU A 86 4.93 7.12 -8.13
C GLU A 86 6.11 7.57 -7.27
N ILE A 87 6.70 6.59 -6.60
CA ILE A 87 7.89 6.77 -5.77
C ILE A 87 9.14 6.63 -6.62
N GLU A 88 10.07 7.58 -6.52
CA GLU A 88 11.32 7.54 -7.27
C GLU A 88 12.24 6.37 -6.88
N SER A 89 12.44 6.17 -5.57
CA SER A 89 13.46 5.26 -5.06
C SER A 89 13.30 4.92 -3.58
N GLN A 90 14.16 4.04 -3.06
CA GLN A 90 14.26 3.80 -1.62
C GLN A 90 14.80 5.03 -0.86
N ASN A 91 15.62 5.88 -1.49
CA ASN A 91 16.19 7.04 -0.82
C ASN A 91 15.11 8.08 -0.45
N VAL A 92 14.16 8.35 -1.34
CA VAL A 92 13.04 9.25 -1.05
C VAL A 92 12.16 8.72 0.08
N MET A 93 11.96 7.40 0.13
CA MET A 93 11.22 6.74 1.21
C MET A 93 11.96 6.85 2.55
N TYR A 94 13.28 6.65 2.56
CA TYR A 94 14.10 6.90 3.74
C TYR A 94 13.98 8.35 4.22
N PHE A 95 14.01 9.34 3.32
CA PHE A 95 13.84 10.74 3.73
C PHE A 95 12.44 10.99 4.31
N LEU A 96 11.39 10.41 3.71
CA LEU A 96 10.03 10.53 4.19
C LEU A 96 9.87 9.93 5.61
N THR A 97 10.36 8.71 5.86
CA THR A 97 10.27 8.10 7.21
C THR A 97 11.05 8.91 8.25
N ARG A 98 12.19 9.50 7.88
CA ARG A 98 12.94 10.41 8.76
C ARG A 98 12.22 11.71 9.02
N ALA A 99 11.49 12.25 8.05
CA ALA A 99 10.67 13.45 8.25
C ALA A 99 9.48 13.16 9.18
N ILE A 100 8.79 12.03 8.98
CA ILE A 100 7.71 11.57 9.87
C ILE A 100 8.21 11.43 11.31
N ASP A 101 9.35 10.76 11.51
CA ASP A 101 9.95 10.57 12.83
C ASP A 101 10.39 11.90 13.45
N ARG A 102 11.21 12.68 12.74
CA ARG A 102 11.79 13.92 13.26
C ARG A 102 10.72 14.96 13.60
N ASN A 103 9.69 15.09 12.76
CA ASN A 103 8.71 16.17 12.87
C ASN A 103 7.46 15.76 13.69
N HIS A 104 7.14 14.46 13.75
CA HIS A 104 5.89 13.98 14.36
C HIS A 104 6.09 12.85 15.38
N GLY A 105 7.31 12.34 15.56
CA GLY A 105 7.64 11.30 16.55
C GLY A 105 7.07 9.91 16.23
N LEU A 106 6.60 9.69 15.00
CA LEU A 106 6.04 8.41 14.57
C LEU A 106 7.11 7.57 13.87
N LYS A 107 7.08 6.26 14.11
CA LYS A 107 8.07 5.32 13.55
C LYS A 107 7.43 4.45 12.47
N TYR A 108 7.95 4.57 11.26
CA TYR A 108 7.59 3.73 10.11
C TYR A 108 8.85 3.10 9.52
N ASP A 109 8.74 1.84 9.14
CA ASP A 109 9.69 1.18 8.25
C ASP A 109 9.23 1.34 6.80
N ASP A 110 10.18 1.53 5.90
CA ASP A 110 9.94 1.58 4.45
C ASP A 110 10.27 0.26 3.76
N TYR A 111 9.43 -0.10 2.79
CA TYR A 111 9.57 -1.30 2.00
C TYR A 111 9.47 -0.95 0.51
N VAL A 112 10.58 -1.12 -0.20
CA VAL A 112 10.70 -0.81 -1.63
C VAL A 112 11.44 -1.95 -2.32
N ILE A 113 10.95 -2.38 -3.47
CA ILE A 113 11.72 -3.19 -4.41
C ILE A 113 11.66 -2.46 -5.74
N LYS A 114 12.81 -2.03 -6.27
CA LYS A 114 12.89 -1.32 -7.55
C LYS A 114 12.28 -2.13 -8.69
N GLY A 115 11.53 -1.46 -9.55
CA GLY A 115 10.82 -2.03 -10.68
C GLY A 115 11.61 -2.03 -11.98
N GLU A 116 10.88 -2.31 -13.06
CA GLU A 116 11.42 -2.37 -14.43
C GLU A 116 10.87 -1.25 -15.32
N ASP A 117 10.23 -0.22 -14.75
CA ASP A 117 9.82 0.96 -15.53
C ASP A 117 10.99 1.94 -15.70
N PHE A 118 11.80 1.72 -16.73
CA PHE A 118 12.91 2.61 -17.08
C PHE A 118 12.49 3.85 -17.87
N TYR A 119 11.20 4.02 -18.19
CA TYR A 119 10.73 5.18 -18.94
C TYR A 119 10.27 6.30 -18.01
N THR A 120 9.46 5.96 -17.00
CA THR A 120 9.04 6.93 -15.96
C THR A 120 9.89 6.85 -14.71
N GLU A 121 10.56 5.72 -14.45
CA GLU A 121 11.34 5.48 -13.22
C GLU A 121 10.51 5.50 -11.93
N GLN A 122 9.19 5.55 -12.07
CA GLN A 122 8.25 5.46 -10.98
C GLN A 122 8.15 4.02 -10.47
N ASP A 123 8.14 3.88 -9.16
CA ASP A 123 7.91 2.66 -8.41
C ASP A 123 6.74 2.81 -7.43
N VAL A 124 6.49 1.75 -6.67
CA VAL A 124 5.55 1.74 -5.55
C VAL A 124 6.27 1.35 -4.26
N ALA A 125 5.76 1.79 -3.12
CA ALA A 125 6.34 1.50 -1.81
C ALA A 125 5.25 1.14 -0.79
N PHE A 126 5.67 0.48 0.28
CA PHE A 126 4.91 0.47 1.53
C PHE A 126 5.64 1.25 2.62
N LEU A 127 4.88 1.91 3.48
CA LEU A 127 5.28 2.23 4.84
C LEU A 127 4.45 1.38 5.80
N ALA A 128 5.04 0.85 6.86
CA ALA A 128 4.29 0.23 7.94
C ALA A 128 4.82 0.71 9.29
N THR A 129 3.96 0.81 10.31
CA THR A 129 4.43 1.16 11.65
C THR A 129 5.45 0.13 12.12
N THR A 130 6.46 0.53 12.91
CA THR A 130 7.51 -0.41 13.39
C THR A 130 6.98 -1.51 14.30
N THR A 131 5.73 -1.40 14.74
CA THR A 131 5.02 -2.42 15.53
C THR A 131 4.22 -3.39 14.67
N THR A 132 4.07 -3.13 13.37
CA THR A 132 3.37 -4.00 12.42
C THR A 132 4.30 -5.13 11.97
N GLY A 133 3.85 -6.38 12.09
CA GLY A 133 4.64 -7.55 11.70
C GLY A 133 4.66 -7.76 10.18
N VAL A 134 5.48 -7.01 9.44
CA VAL A 134 5.69 -7.29 8.00
C VAL A 134 6.67 -8.46 7.85
N GLN A 135 6.15 -9.65 7.51
CA GLN A 135 6.95 -10.87 7.40
C GLN A 135 7.82 -10.89 6.14
N SER A 136 7.26 -10.43 5.02
CA SER A 136 7.95 -10.48 3.74
C SER A 136 7.39 -9.47 2.77
N ILE A 137 8.24 -9.07 1.82
CA ILE A 137 7.84 -8.32 0.64
C ILE A 137 8.33 -9.04 -0.62
N SER A 138 7.60 -8.90 -1.72
CA SER A 138 7.97 -9.55 -2.98
C SER A 138 7.41 -8.86 -4.21
N ARG A 139 7.98 -9.16 -5.37
CA ARG A 139 7.47 -8.77 -6.69
C ARG A 139 7.36 -9.98 -7.59
N GLY A 140 6.28 -10.02 -8.36
CA GLY A 140 6.11 -10.98 -9.44
C GLY A 140 6.87 -10.59 -10.71
N ILE A 141 7.36 -11.59 -11.45
CA ILE A 141 8.02 -11.40 -12.74
C ILE A 141 7.23 -12.16 -13.82
N VAL A 142 6.92 -11.50 -14.93
CA VAL A 142 6.20 -12.14 -16.04
C VAL A 142 7.17 -12.89 -16.93
N THR A 143 7.06 -14.22 -16.93
CA THR A 143 7.89 -15.10 -17.77
C THR A 143 7.43 -15.09 -19.24
N PRO A 144 8.28 -15.52 -20.19
CA PRO A 144 7.86 -15.68 -21.60
C PRO A 144 6.62 -16.56 -21.79
N SER A 145 6.50 -17.64 -21.00
CA SER A 145 5.34 -18.53 -21.01
C SER A 145 4.06 -17.88 -20.49
N MET A 146 4.18 -16.93 -19.55
CA MET A 146 3.03 -16.11 -19.14
C MET A 146 2.63 -15.15 -20.27
N LYS A 147 3.59 -14.48 -20.90
CA LYS A 147 3.29 -13.57 -22.04
C LYS A 147 2.55 -14.29 -23.17
N SER A 148 2.96 -15.51 -23.51
CA SER A 148 2.29 -16.32 -24.54
C SER A 148 0.88 -16.77 -24.17
N ARG A 149 0.50 -16.70 -22.89
CA ARG A 149 -0.85 -17.00 -22.38
C ARG A 149 -1.70 -15.75 -22.14
N GLY A 150 -1.26 -14.59 -22.65
CA GLY A 150 -2.04 -13.36 -22.57
C GLY A 150 -1.86 -12.56 -21.26
N TYR A 151 -0.95 -12.95 -20.38
CA TYR A 151 -0.57 -12.12 -19.22
C TYR A 151 0.26 -10.91 -19.68
N ALA A 152 0.19 -9.81 -18.94
CA ALA A 152 0.98 -8.60 -19.19
C ALA A 152 1.86 -8.22 -17.99
N SER A 153 2.98 -7.54 -18.26
CA SER A 153 3.85 -7.05 -17.19
C SER A 153 3.16 -6.00 -16.35
N VAL A 154 3.34 -6.09 -15.04
CA VAL A 154 2.96 -5.05 -14.08
C VAL A 154 4.28 -4.51 -13.56
N SER A 155 4.71 -3.36 -14.08
CA SER A 155 6.05 -2.81 -13.79
C SER A 155 6.11 -2.04 -12.49
N LYS A 156 4.96 -1.75 -11.87
CA LYS A 156 4.82 -0.97 -10.64
C LYS A 156 3.88 -1.71 -9.69
N HIS A 157 4.45 -2.60 -8.89
CA HIS A 157 3.71 -3.37 -7.89
C HIS A 157 4.64 -3.87 -6.78
N LEU A 158 4.04 -4.12 -5.62
CA LEU A 158 4.71 -4.71 -4.47
C LEU A 158 3.69 -5.51 -3.66
N PHE A 159 4.07 -6.73 -3.26
CA PHE A 159 3.31 -7.54 -2.32
C PHE A 159 3.96 -7.47 -0.94
N ALA A 160 3.14 -7.47 0.11
CA ALA A 160 3.57 -7.64 1.49
C ALA A 160 2.72 -8.71 2.17
N VAL A 161 3.34 -9.52 3.04
CA VAL A 161 2.63 -10.40 4.00
C VAL A 161 2.74 -9.75 5.37
N VAL A 162 1.60 -9.47 5.99
CA VAL A 162 1.49 -8.70 7.24
C VAL A 162 0.76 -9.52 8.29
N GLU A 163 1.32 -9.56 9.49
CA GLU A 163 0.72 -10.11 10.70
C GLU A 163 -0.04 -9.02 11.47
N ILE A 164 -1.28 -9.33 11.84
CA ILE A 164 -2.10 -8.48 12.70
C ILE A 164 -2.52 -9.27 13.93
N PRO A 165 -2.11 -8.85 15.14
CA PRO A 165 -2.61 -9.42 16.37
C PRO A 165 -4.12 -9.17 16.50
N VAL A 166 -4.89 -10.23 16.77
CA VAL A 166 -6.33 -10.21 16.98
C VAL A 166 -6.65 -11.07 18.19
N ASN A 167 -6.89 -10.43 19.35
CA ASN A 167 -7.29 -11.08 20.60
C ASN A 167 -6.41 -12.30 20.98
N GLY A 168 -5.09 -12.10 21.02
CA GLY A 168 -4.11 -13.14 21.31
C GLY A 168 -3.83 -14.15 20.19
N ASN A 169 -4.48 -14.02 19.02
CA ASN A 169 -4.13 -14.72 17.78
C ASN A 169 -3.45 -13.77 16.80
N VAL A 170 -2.97 -14.29 15.68
CA VAL A 170 -2.38 -13.50 14.58
C VAL A 170 -3.11 -13.82 13.29
N GLU A 171 -3.78 -12.84 12.70
CA GLU A 171 -4.30 -12.95 11.34
C GLU A 171 -3.25 -12.51 10.31
N LEU A 172 -3.28 -13.16 9.13
CA LEU A 172 -2.36 -12.86 8.04
C LEU A 172 -3.07 -12.13 6.90
N LEU A 173 -2.46 -11.04 6.43
CA LEU A 173 -2.90 -10.30 5.26
C LEU A 173 -1.85 -10.37 4.17
N VAL A 174 -2.30 -10.66 2.95
CA VAL A 174 -1.52 -10.43 1.72
C VAL A 174 -1.99 -9.11 1.13
N ILE A 175 -1.13 -8.09 1.16
CA ILE A 175 -1.41 -6.76 0.62
C ILE A 175 -0.66 -6.59 -0.71
N ALA A 176 -1.39 -6.25 -1.77
CA ALA A 176 -0.82 -5.85 -3.06
C ALA A 176 -1.00 -4.35 -3.27
N ASN A 177 0.11 -3.63 -3.41
CA ASN A 177 0.12 -2.26 -3.91
C ASN A 177 0.46 -2.30 -5.40
N CYS A 178 -0.30 -1.62 -6.26
CA CYS A 178 0.03 -1.49 -7.67
C CYS A 178 -0.27 -0.11 -8.26
N HIS A 179 0.38 0.18 -9.38
CA HIS A 179 0.07 1.30 -10.25
C HIS A 179 -0.07 0.74 -11.68
N LEU A 180 -1.32 0.57 -12.13
CA LEU A 180 -1.62 -0.03 -13.44
C LEU A 180 -1.40 0.98 -14.57
N ARG A 181 -1.46 0.50 -15.82
CA ARG A 181 -1.17 1.35 -16.98
C ARG A 181 -2.20 2.50 -17.11
N ALA A 182 -1.71 3.73 -17.04
CA ALA A 182 -2.48 4.94 -17.33
C ALA A 182 -3.05 5.01 -18.76
N MET A 183 -3.95 5.98 -18.96
CA MET A 183 -4.70 6.31 -20.18
C MET A 183 -5.93 5.42 -20.44
N ALA A 184 -7.07 6.05 -20.73
CA ALA A 184 -8.35 5.38 -20.92
C ALA A 184 -8.29 4.26 -21.97
N GLU A 185 -7.61 4.47 -23.10
CA GLU A 185 -7.50 3.51 -24.19
C GLU A 185 -6.63 2.27 -23.87
N LYS A 186 -6.04 2.19 -22.68
CA LYS A 186 -5.24 1.04 -22.22
C LYS A 186 -6.03 0.03 -21.39
N GLY A 187 -7.36 0.13 -21.34
CA GLY A 187 -8.22 -0.78 -20.59
C GLY A 187 -7.95 -2.28 -20.84
N GLU A 188 -7.77 -2.71 -22.09
CA GLU A 188 -7.44 -4.12 -22.39
C GLU A 188 -6.09 -4.55 -21.79
N LEU A 189 -5.09 -3.67 -21.85
CA LEU A 189 -3.78 -3.93 -21.26
C LEU A 189 -3.89 -3.98 -19.73
N ARG A 190 -4.64 -3.07 -19.11
CA ARG A 190 -4.91 -3.12 -17.66
C ARG A 190 -5.63 -4.40 -17.27
N ALA A 191 -6.62 -4.87 -18.03
CA ALA A 191 -7.28 -6.15 -17.75
C ALA A 191 -6.30 -7.34 -17.82
N ARG A 192 -5.31 -7.29 -18.72
CA ARG A 192 -4.22 -8.29 -18.74
C ARG A 192 -3.26 -8.15 -17.56
N GLN A 193 -3.00 -6.94 -17.07
CA GLN A 193 -2.21 -6.68 -15.87
C GLN A 193 -2.93 -7.17 -14.61
N ALA A 194 -4.23 -6.91 -14.50
CA ALA A 194 -5.11 -7.44 -13.49
C ALA A 194 -5.05 -8.97 -13.43
N ARG A 195 -5.19 -9.67 -14.56
CA ARG A 195 -5.02 -11.14 -14.63
C ARG A 195 -3.67 -11.61 -14.10
N THR A 196 -2.60 -10.86 -14.39
CA THR A 196 -1.26 -11.18 -13.89
C THR A 196 -1.18 -11.03 -12.37
N LEU A 197 -1.71 -9.93 -11.81
CA LEU A 197 -1.75 -9.71 -10.36
C LEU A 197 -2.56 -10.80 -9.66
N SER A 198 -3.74 -11.13 -10.17
CA SER A 198 -4.59 -12.17 -9.58
C SER A 198 -3.89 -13.54 -9.54
N LEU A 199 -3.19 -13.93 -10.61
CA LEU A 199 -2.39 -15.17 -10.62
C LEU A 199 -1.28 -15.17 -9.56
N TRP A 200 -0.59 -14.03 -9.37
CA TRP A 200 0.45 -13.94 -8.34
C TRP A 200 -0.15 -13.95 -6.93
N LEU A 201 -1.24 -13.23 -6.71
CA LEU A 201 -1.98 -13.22 -5.45
C LEU A 201 -2.45 -14.62 -5.06
N GLU A 202 -3.07 -15.36 -5.99
CA GLU A 202 -3.49 -16.75 -5.78
C GLU A 202 -2.33 -17.61 -5.27
N ARG A 203 -1.16 -17.52 -5.92
CA ARG A 203 0.03 -18.29 -5.54
C ARG A 203 0.62 -17.86 -4.21
N LEU A 204 0.67 -16.56 -3.94
CA LEU A 204 1.13 -16.04 -2.66
C LEU A 204 0.22 -16.51 -1.53
N VAL A 205 -1.09 -16.31 -1.66
CA VAL A 205 -2.08 -16.73 -0.66
C VAL A 205 -2.00 -18.23 -0.41
N ALA A 206 -1.92 -19.06 -1.46
CA ALA A 206 -1.76 -20.50 -1.32
C ALA A 206 -0.46 -20.87 -0.58
N GLY A 207 0.65 -20.19 -0.90
CA GLY A 207 1.94 -20.39 -0.22
C GLY A 207 1.90 -19.99 1.26
N VAL A 208 1.31 -18.83 1.57
CA VAL A 208 1.10 -18.37 2.95
C VAL A 208 0.25 -19.38 3.71
N LYS A 209 -0.93 -19.77 3.17
CA LYS A 209 -1.82 -20.76 3.78
C LYS A 209 -1.10 -22.08 4.07
N ALA A 210 -0.31 -22.59 3.11
CA ALA A 210 0.44 -23.83 3.27
C ALA A 210 1.58 -23.74 4.31
N SER A 211 2.03 -22.53 4.65
CA SER A 211 3.06 -22.29 5.67
C SER A 211 2.50 -22.08 7.08
N GLN A 212 1.18 -21.86 7.21
CA GLN A 212 0.54 -21.67 8.51
C GLN A 212 0.50 -22.99 9.31
N PRO A 213 0.65 -22.94 10.64
CA PRO A 213 0.42 -24.11 11.51
C PRO A 213 -1.02 -24.63 11.42
N ASN A 214 -1.99 -23.73 11.24
CA ASN A 214 -3.39 -24.04 11.03
C ASN A 214 -3.79 -23.67 9.58
N PRO A 215 -3.94 -24.63 8.66
CA PRO A 215 -4.29 -24.35 7.28
C PRO A 215 -5.74 -23.84 7.09
N ASP A 216 -6.61 -24.06 8.09
CA ASP A 216 -7.99 -23.58 8.07
C ASP A 216 -8.10 -22.10 8.49
N GLN A 217 -7.02 -21.52 9.00
CA GLN A 217 -6.97 -20.10 9.35
C GLN A 217 -7.04 -19.25 8.06
N PRO A 218 -7.94 -18.24 8.00
CA PRO A 218 -8.05 -17.39 6.83
C PRO A 218 -6.77 -16.60 6.59
N VAL A 219 -6.50 -16.36 5.31
CA VAL A 219 -5.50 -15.37 4.85
C VAL A 219 -6.29 -14.34 4.08
N HIS A 220 -6.32 -13.12 4.61
CA HIS A 220 -7.06 -12.04 3.99
C HIS A 220 -6.23 -11.42 2.87
N VAL A 221 -6.91 -10.86 1.87
CA VAL A 221 -6.30 -10.19 0.74
C VAL A 221 -6.73 -8.74 0.74
N ILE A 222 -5.77 -7.84 0.52
CA ILE A 222 -6.02 -6.44 0.20
C ILE A 222 -5.30 -6.13 -1.10
N VAL A 223 -6.00 -5.58 -2.10
CA VAL A 223 -5.41 -5.07 -3.34
C VAL A 223 -5.71 -3.59 -3.41
N THR A 224 -4.68 -2.77 -3.50
CA THR A 224 -4.80 -1.32 -3.41
C THR A 224 -3.80 -0.61 -4.31
N GLY A 225 -4.04 0.67 -4.54
CA GLY A 225 -3.21 1.51 -5.38
C GLY A 225 -4.00 2.24 -6.44
N ASP A 226 -3.26 2.85 -7.36
CA ASP A 226 -3.79 3.52 -8.53
C ASP A 226 -4.03 2.50 -9.65
N PHE A 227 -5.29 2.15 -9.87
CA PHE A 227 -5.67 1.21 -10.91
C PHE A 227 -5.82 1.88 -12.28
N ASN A 228 -5.82 3.22 -12.37
CA ASN A 228 -6.07 3.96 -13.61
C ASN A 228 -7.32 3.48 -14.37
N THR A 229 -8.29 2.92 -13.64
CA THR A 229 -9.49 2.31 -14.21
C THR A 229 -10.49 3.37 -14.66
N GLU A 230 -11.23 3.09 -15.73
CA GLU A 230 -12.32 3.96 -16.18
C GLU A 230 -13.65 3.61 -15.49
N GLU A 231 -13.69 2.49 -14.76
CA GLU A 231 -14.89 2.01 -14.10
C GLU A 231 -15.21 2.84 -12.84
N LEU A 232 -16.50 3.04 -12.60
CA LEU A 232 -16.99 3.73 -11.40
C LEU A 232 -17.46 2.70 -10.39
N ALA A 233 -17.34 3.01 -9.10
CA ALA A 233 -17.82 2.14 -8.03
C ALA A 233 -19.32 1.87 -8.21
N GLY A 234 -19.69 0.58 -8.20
CA GLY A 234 -21.05 0.08 -8.43
C GLY A 234 -21.45 0.02 -9.91
N GLN A 235 -20.57 0.40 -10.83
CA GLN A 235 -20.75 0.40 -12.28
C GLN A 235 -19.52 -0.19 -12.94
N ILE A 236 -19.32 -1.49 -12.73
CA ILE A 236 -18.15 -2.23 -13.22
C ILE A 236 -18.60 -3.11 -14.38
N SER A 237 -18.04 -2.84 -15.56
CA SER A 237 -18.28 -3.60 -16.77
C SER A 237 -17.67 -5.01 -16.65
N PRO A 238 -18.34 -6.06 -17.16
CA PRO A 238 -17.73 -7.38 -17.29
C PRO A 238 -16.41 -7.28 -18.07
N ASP A 239 -15.42 -8.10 -17.69
CA ASP A 239 -14.08 -8.16 -18.31
C ASP A 239 -13.20 -6.90 -18.17
N SER A 240 -13.67 -5.85 -17.47
CA SER A 240 -12.85 -4.69 -17.10
C SER A 240 -11.68 -5.12 -16.21
N ASP A 241 -10.68 -4.24 -16.11
CA ASP A 241 -9.56 -4.42 -15.20
C ASP A 241 -10.01 -4.62 -13.75
N LEU A 242 -10.98 -3.83 -13.28
CA LEU A 242 -11.57 -3.99 -11.95
C LEU A 242 -12.36 -5.30 -11.81
N ALA A 243 -13.20 -5.68 -12.77
CA ALA A 243 -13.94 -6.94 -12.71
C ALA A 243 -13.00 -8.15 -12.59
N VAL A 244 -11.89 -8.14 -13.33
CA VAL A 244 -10.87 -9.18 -13.30
C VAL A 244 -10.12 -9.24 -11.96
N LEU A 245 -9.82 -8.09 -11.35
CA LEU A 245 -9.21 -8.06 -10.02
C LEU A 245 -10.19 -8.55 -8.95
N ILE A 246 -11.45 -8.11 -9.02
CA ILE A 246 -12.52 -8.48 -8.09
C ILE A 246 -12.73 -9.98 -8.11
N SER A 247 -12.96 -10.59 -9.28
CA SER A 247 -13.14 -12.04 -9.37
C SER A 247 -11.86 -12.84 -9.14
N ARG A 248 -10.71 -12.15 -9.07
CA ARG A 248 -9.37 -12.75 -9.02
C ARG A 248 -9.12 -13.77 -10.15
N GLY A 249 -9.89 -13.67 -11.23
CA GLY A 249 -9.86 -14.63 -12.34
C GLY A 249 -10.32 -16.04 -11.99
N THR A 250 -11.10 -16.21 -10.91
CA THR A 250 -11.74 -17.47 -10.52
C THR A 250 -13.21 -17.47 -10.96
N ASP A 251 -13.81 -18.66 -10.97
CA ASP A 251 -15.26 -18.82 -11.13
C ASP A 251 -15.98 -18.97 -9.77
N ASP A 252 -15.29 -18.79 -8.64
CA ASP A 252 -15.82 -18.99 -7.29
C ASP A 252 -16.16 -17.64 -6.64
N PRO A 253 -17.42 -17.21 -6.64
CA PRO A 253 -17.80 -15.91 -6.11
C PRO A 253 -17.62 -15.79 -4.59
N SER A 254 -17.26 -16.87 -3.88
CA SER A 254 -16.92 -16.81 -2.46
C SER A 254 -15.53 -16.23 -2.21
N ASP A 255 -14.63 -16.24 -3.21
CA ASP A 255 -13.28 -15.69 -3.09
C ASP A 255 -13.10 -14.33 -3.79
N ASP A 256 -14.18 -13.80 -4.36
CA ASP A 256 -14.29 -12.44 -4.88
C ASP A 256 -13.91 -11.38 -3.84
N LEU A 257 -13.18 -10.37 -4.28
CA LEU A 257 -12.89 -9.18 -3.49
C LEU A 257 -14.08 -8.21 -3.51
N VAL A 258 -14.22 -7.45 -2.43
CA VAL A 258 -15.18 -6.36 -2.30
C VAL A 258 -14.47 -5.05 -2.59
N ASP A 259 -14.97 -4.25 -3.53
CA ASP A 259 -14.52 -2.88 -3.73
C ASP A 259 -15.06 -1.99 -2.61
N LEU A 260 -14.16 -1.50 -1.74
CA LEU A 260 -14.55 -0.66 -0.63
C LEU A 260 -15.09 0.70 -1.07
N HIS A 261 -14.81 1.16 -2.29
CA HIS A 261 -15.39 2.43 -2.77
C HIS A 261 -16.90 2.41 -2.86
N ASP A 262 -17.53 1.24 -2.94
CA ASP A 262 -18.99 1.11 -2.90
C ASP A 262 -19.59 1.57 -1.57
N GLN A 263 -18.79 1.61 -0.51
CA GLN A 263 -19.22 2.06 0.82
C GLN A 263 -19.02 3.56 1.05
N ILE A 264 -18.29 4.23 0.17
CA ILE A 264 -18.10 5.69 0.23
C ILE A 264 -19.34 6.37 -0.37
N PRO A 265 -19.88 7.47 0.21
CA PRO A 265 -20.94 8.24 -0.42
C PRO A 265 -20.55 8.69 -1.84
N ALA A 266 -21.46 8.59 -2.81
CA ALA A 266 -21.14 8.81 -4.23
C ALA A 266 -20.50 10.19 -4.52
N ALA A 267 -20.87 11.22 -3.76
CA ALA A 267 -20.33 12.58 -3.90
C ALA A 267 -18.85 12.69 -3.46
N ASP A 268 -18.36 11.74 -2.66
CA ASP A 268 -17.05 11.78 -2.02
C ASP A 268 -16.09 10.74 -2.61
N ARG A 269 -16.45 10.09 -3.72
CA ARG A 269 -15.67 8.99 -4.34
C ARG A 269 -14.53 9.45 -5.25
N THR A 270 -14.39 10.74 -5.51
CA THR A 270 -13.39 11.24 -6.47
C THR A 270 -11.99 11.22 -5.87
N THR A 271 -11.10 10.41 -6.45
CA THR A 271 -9.72 10.25 -5.98
C THR A 271 -8.71 10.99 -6.82
N HIS A 272 -9.11 11.70 -7.88
CA HIS A 272 -8.19 12.35 -8.80
C HIS A 272 -8.72 13.72 -9.26
N LEU A 273 -7.82 14.61 -9.67
CA LEU A 273 -8.10 15.97 -10.12
C LEU A 273 -9.05 16.02 -11.33
N LEU A 274 -8.99 15.01 -12.19
CA LEU A 274 -9.96 14.85 -13.28
C LEU A 274 -11.37 14.57 -12.71
N PRO A 275 -12.39 15.35 -13.12
CA PRO A 275 -13.74 15.23 -12.55
C PRO A 275 -14.30 13.81 -12.60
N GLY A 276 -14.79 13.34 -11.44
CA GLY A 276 -15.45 12.04 -11.31
C GLY A 276 -14.54 10.82 -11.42
N ARG A 277 -13.22 11.00 -11.59
CA ARG A 277 -12.26 9.88 -11.62
C ARG A 277 -12.03 9.31 -10.24
N GLN A 278 -11.86 8.00 -10.20
CA GLN A 278 -11.77 7.21 -8.98
C GLN A 278 -10.72 6.10 -9.20
N PHE A 279 -9.51 6.52 -9.53
CA PHE A 279 -8.44 5.62 -9.94
C PHE A 279 -7.87 4.81 -8.78
N ASP A 280 -7.85 5.41 -7.59
CA ASP A 280 -7.29 4.83 -6.37
C ASP A 280 -8.34 3.99 -5.66
N ARG A 281 -8.06 2.71 -5.44
CA ARG A 281 -9.04 1.78 -4.86
C ARG A 281 -8.45 0.95 -3.73
N ILE A 282 -9.33 0.37 -2.93
CA ILE A 282 -9.00 -0.67 -1.96
C ILE A 282 -10.02 -1.80 -2.16
N LEU A 283 -9.55 -2.94 -2.66
CA LEU A 283 -10.32 -4.18 -2.79
C LEU A 283 -9.91 -5.11 -1.65
N VAL A 284 -10.85 -5.76 -0.99
CA VAL A 284 -10.57 -6.62 0.17
C VAL A 284 -11.28 -7.96 0.10
N SER A 285 -10.75 -8.99 0.77
CA SER A 285 -11.49 -10.23 1.00
C SER A 285 -12.82 -9.96 1.70
N ARG A 286 -13.86 -10.70 1.34
CA ARG A 286 -15.22 -10.51 1.87
C ARG A 286 -15.31 -10.59 3.40
N ASP A 287 -14.53 -11.46 4.02
CA ASP A 287 -14.50 -11.64 5.48
C ASP A 287 -13.98 -10.39 6.21
N LEU A 288 -13.25 -9.49 5.53
CA LEU A 288 -12.88 -8.19 6.10
C LEU A 288 -14.03 -7.18 6.10
N VAL A 289 -15.18 -7.49 5.50
CA VAL A 289 -16.35 -6.60 5.41
C VAL A 289 -17.54 -7.17 6.16
N ILE A 290 -17.71 -8.50 6.10
CA ILE A 290 -18.80 -9.20 6.76
C ILE A 290 -18.30 -9.70 8.11
N ASP A 291 -18.63 -8.96 9.17
CA ASP A 291 -18.41 -9.38 10.56
C ASP A 291 -19.08 -10.73 10.84
N THR A 292 -18.35 -11.64 11.50
CA THR A 292 -18.88 -12.91 12.00
C THR A 292 -19.23 -12.77 13.49
N PRO A 293 -20.52 -12.65 13.87
CA PRO A 293 -20.89 -12.33 15.24
C PRO A 293 -20.32 -13.30 16.28
N GLY A 294 -19.56 -12.75 17.23
CA GLY A 294 -18.98 -13.50 18.34
C GLY A 294 -17.67 -14.24 18.00
N VAL A 295 -17.11 -14.02 16.81
CA VAL A 295 -15.74 -14.38 16.45
C VAL A 295 -14.89 -13.12 16.53
N ALA A 296 -13.71 -13.25 17.12
CA ALA A 296 -12.74 -12.18 17.09
C ALA A 296 -12.11 -12.10 15.70
N ASP A 297 -12.29 -10.98 15.00
CA ASP A 297 -11.82 -10.80 13.62
C ASP A 297 -11.42 -9.35 13.30
N LEU A 298 -10.83 -9.18 12.12
CA LEU A 298 -10.67 -7.89 11.46
C LEU A 298 -11.91 -7.59 10.61
N SER A 299 -12.69 -6.59 11.00
CA SER A 299 -13.85 -6.15 10.24
C SER A 299 -13.77 -4.69 9.84
N LEU A 300 -14.25 -4.35 8.65
CA LEU A 300 -14.26 -2.98 8.15
C LEU A 300 -15.11 -2.10 9.05
N ARG A 301 -14.51 -1.02 9.55
CA ARG A 301 -15.20 0.03 10.27
C ARG A 301 -15.65 1.15 9.36
N ASP A 302 -14.71 1.68 8.57
CA ASP A 302 -14.95 2.79 7.65
C ASP A 302 -13.96 2.80 6.49
N VAL A 303 -14.37 3.45 5.40
CA VAL A 303 -13.52 3.76 4.26
C VAL A 303 -13.87 5.18 3.77
N THR A 304 -12.84 5.98 3.49
CA THR A 304 -13.00 7.39 3.14
C THR A 304 -11.96 7.82 2.11
N VAL A 305 -12.34 8.72 1.21
CA VAL A 305 -11.38 9.54 0.45
C VAL A 305 -11.03 10.75 1.31
N ARG A 306 -9.73 11.00 1.49
CA ARG A 306 -9.19 12.00 2.42
C ARG A 306 -8.58 13.17 1.65
N ASN A 307 -9.41 13.86 0.88
CA ASN A 307 -9.03 15.05 0.12
C ASN A 307 -8.48 16.19 1.02
N ASP A 308 -8.91 16.23 2.29
CA ASP A 308 -8.41 17.14 3.32
C ASP A 308 -6.91 16.98 3.63
N LEU A 309 -6.30 15.86 3.23
CA LEU A 309 -4.86 15.62 3.37
C LEU A 309 -4.04 16.14 2.19
N ASN A 310 -4.67 16.31 1.01
CA ASN A 310 -3.97 16.63 -0.22
C ASN A 310 -3.80 18.13 -0.46
N PHE A 311 -4.76 18.95 -0.02
CA PHE A 311 -4.83 20.36 -0.40
C PHE A 311 -4.39 21.30 0.74
N GLY A 312 -3.49 22.24 0.45
CA GLY A 312 -3.13 23.33 1.38
C GLY A 312 -4.19 24.43 1.46
N GLY A 313 -4.97 24.60 0.39
CA GLY A 313 -6.02 25.62 0.26
C GLY A 313 -7.21 25.14 -0.56
N LYS A 314 -7.37 25.69 -1.76
CA LYS A 314 -8.36 25.18 -2.72
C LYS A 314 -7.65 24.21 -3.65
N GLN A 315 -8.35 23.17 -4.06
CA GLN A 315 -7.88 22.26 -5.10
C GLN A 315 -7.41 23.05 -6.34
N ASP A 316 -6.24 22.68 -6.85
CA ASP A 316 -5.66 23.27 -8.04
C ASP A 316 -6.60 23.08 -9.24
N THR A 317 -6.53 23.97 -10.23
CA THR A 317 -7.13 23.66 -11.53
C THR A 317 -6.20 22.76 -12.34
N GLN A 318 -6.75 22.02 -13.31
CA GLN A 318 -5.95 21.17 -14.22
C GLN A 318 -4.82 21.92 -14.92
N ASP A 319 -5.06 23.17 -15.33
CA ASP A 319 -4.07 23.99 -16.01
C ASP A 319 -2.96 24.43 -15.06
N GLU A 320 -3.32 24.94 -13.88
CA GLU A 320 -2.36 25.30 -12.83
C GLU A 320 -1.51 24.09 -12.44
N HIS A 321 -2.15 22.95 -12.20
CA HIS A 321 -1.48 21.75 -11.71
C HIS A 321 -0.52 21.14 -12.72
N TRP A 322 -0.87 21.04 -14.01
CA TRP A 322 0.02 20.38 -14.97
C TRP A 322 0.97 21.32 -15.71
N ASN A 323 0.66 22.61 -15.79
CA ASN A 323 1.48 23.57 -16.55
C ASN A 323 2.23 24.59 -15.67
N SER A 324 1.82 24.77 -14.41
CA SER A 324 2.35 25.82 -13.53
C SER A 324 2.46 25.39 -12.06
N TYR A 325 2.57 24.09 -11.79
CA TYR A 325 2.55 23.52 -10.43
C TYR A 325 3.47 24.26 -9.46
N TRP A 326 4.73 24.44 -9.85
CA TRP A 326 5.74 25.07 -9.01
C TRP A 326 5.60 26.59 -8.87
N ASP A 327 4.72 27.23 -9.66
CA ASP A 327 4.39 28.65 -9.54
C ASP A 327 3.26 28.89 -8.50
N ILE A 328 2.54 27.83 -8.10
CA ILE A 328 1.50 27.90 -7.08
C ILE A 328 2.18 28.02 -5.70
N PRO A 329 1.76 28.97 -4.84
CA PRO A 329 2.31 29.11 -3.50
C PRO A 329 2.22 27.82 -2.68
N ASP A 330 3.29 27.49 -1.96
CA ASP A 330 3.42 26.32 -1.09
C ASP A 330 2.30 26.12 -0.06
N ASP A 331 1.60 27.19 0.35
CA ASP A 331 0.48 27.13 1.28
C ASP A 331 -0.87 26.83 0.61
N GLN A 332 -0.94 26.94 -0.71
CA GLN A 332 -2.15 26.77 -1.50
C GLN A 332 -2.12 25.52 -2.36
N ARG A 333 -0.93 25.13 -2.85
CA ARG A 333 -0.70 24.04 -3.78
C ARG A 333 -1.12 22.67 -3.24
N ASP A 334 -1.64 21.83 -4.13
CA ASP A 334 -1.96 20.43 -3.85
C ASP A 334 -0.68 19.59 -3.76
N ILE A 335 -0.67 18.53 -2.94
CA ILE A 335 0.50 17.65 -2.82
C ILE A 335 0.64 16.75 -4.06
N SER A 336 -0.49 16.32 -4.64
CA SER A 336 -0.61 15.47 -5.83
C SER A 336 -1.95 15.74 -6.52
N ASP A 337 -2.08 15.42 -7.80
CA ASP A 337 -3.39 15.29 -8.47
C ASP A 337 -4.28 14.16 -7.93
N HIS A 338 -3.80 13.31 -7.01
CA HIS A 338 -4.56 12.24 -6.36
C HIS A 338 -4.90 12.54 -4.90
N ASN A 339 -6.10 12.14 -4.48
CA ASN A 339 -6.55 12.13 -3.10
C ASN A 339 -6.33 10.75 -2.47
N PRO A 340 -5.79 10.67 -1.24
CA PRO A 340 -5.58 9.40 -0.56
C PRO A 340 -6.92 8.72 -0.20
N VAL A 341 -6.92 7.39 -0.22
CA VAL A 341 -8.05 6.56 0.24
C VAL A 341 -7.62 5.83 1.49
N LEU A 342 -8.42 5.88 2.55
CA LEU A 342 -8.12 5.28 3.85
C LEU A 342 -9.23 4.33 4.24
N ALA A 343 -8.88 3.05 4.42
CA ALA A 343 -9.74 2.04 5.03
C ALA A 343 -9.26 1.72 6.45
N ARG A 344 -10.22 1.59 7.37
CA ARG A 344 -9.97 1.25 8.78
C ARG A 344 -10.79 0.04 9.16
N PHE A 345 -10.13 -0.87 9.85
CA PHE A 345 -10.64 -2.14 10.32
C PHE A 345 -10.55 -2.16 11.84
N GLN A 346 -11.64 -2.50 12.49
CA GLN A 346 -11.67 -2.73 13.93
C GLN A 346 -11.18 -4.14 14.23
N ILE A 347 -10.43 -4.27 15.33
CA ILE A 347 -10.03 -5.57 15.89
C ILE A 347 -11.03 -5.85 17.01
N GLN A 348 -11.90 -6.85 16.83
CA GLN A 348 -12.97 -7.18 17.80
C GLN A 348 -12.73 -8.51 18.49
#